data_AF-A0A357EC47-F1
#
_entry.id   AF-A0A357EC47-F1
#
_cell.length_a   1.000
_cell.length_b   1.000
_cell.length_c   1.000
_cell.angle_alpha   90.00
_cell.angle_beta   90.00
_cell.angle_gamma   90.00
#
_symmetry.space_group_name_H-M   'P 1'
#
loop_
_entity.id
_entity.type
_entity.pdbx_description
1 polymer ?
#
loop_
_entity_poly.entity_id
_entity_poly.type
_entity_poly.pdbx_seq_one_letter_code
_entity_poly.pdbx_strand_id
1 'polypeptide(L)'
;MAGGLFFLGWFSYLWFKPAPVPYSYQLVDEGGISKFPNLPLQAWPDLKISKYELRVQSVEKPIAVAYRAMKGNGSSVLLNWEGLVSEPIGFMSGELAELATIGTDLSKHVPKDGLVLAWWDISRQLHLLSERETLFKSHLGQPLITPSYWKDR
;
A
#
# COMPACT_ATOMS: atom_id res chain seq x y z
N MET A 1 -28.22 30.92 29.94
CA MET A 1 -27.45 31.25 28.72
C MET A 1 -26.28 30.28 28.43
N ALA A 2 -25.70 29.59 29.43
CA ALA A 2 -24.56 28.69 29.21
C ALA A 2 -24.86 27.41 28.38
N GLY A 3 -26.07 26.86 28.48
CA GLY A 3 -26.43 25.62 27.76
C GLY A 3 -26.53 25.78 26.23
N GLY A 4 -27.01 26.93 25.74
CA GLY A 4 -27.18 27.16 24.29
C GLY A 4 -25.84 27.28 23.55
N LEU A 5 -24.86 27.94 24.17
CA LEU A 5 -23.49 28.03 23.63
C LEU A 5 -22.79 26.67 23.60
N PHE A 6 -23.04 25.81 24.60
CA PHE A 6 -22.52 24.45 24.62
C PHE A 6 -23.07 23.61 23.46
N PHE A 7 -24.38 23.66 23.20
CA PHE A 7 -24.98 22.94 22.07
C PHE A 7 -24.51 23.47 20.71
N LEU A 8 -24.34 24.78 20.54
CA LEU A 8 -23.77 25.38 19.32
C LEU A 8 -22.32 24.96 19.09
N GLY A 9 -21.50 24.91 20.14
CA GLY A 9 -20.13 24.42 20.08
C GLY A 9 -20.07 22.94 19.71
N TRP A 10 -20.93 22.11 20.32
CA TRP A 10 -21.05 20.69 20.01
C TRP A 10 -21.51 20.44 18.57
N PHE A 11 -22.50 21.19 18.10
CA PHE A 11 -23.03 21.06 16.74
C PHE A 11 -21.98 21.47 15.69
N SER A 12 -21.27 22.57 15.94
CA SER A 12 -20.16 23.00 15.09
C SER A 12 -19.06 21.93 15.05
N TYR A 13 -18.70 21.34 16.20
CA TYR A 13 -17.73 20.26 16.28
C TYR A 13 -18.13 19.01 15.49
N LEU A 14 -19.42 18.62 15.55
CA LEU A 14 -19.94 17.51 14.75
C LEU A 14 -19.95 17.85 13.24
N TRP A 15 -20.26 19.08 12.88
CA TRP A 15 -20.32 19.53 11.47
C TRP A 15 -18.94 19.53 10.79
N PHE A 16 -17.89 19.85 11.54
CA PHE A 16 -16.51 19.84 11.04
C PHE A 16 -15.79 18.50 11.20
N LYS A 17 -16.40 17.52 11.87
CA LYS A 17 -15.80 16.20 12.02
C LYS A 17 -16.07 15.35 10.78
N PRO A 18 -15.04 14.95 10.02
CA PRO A 18 -15.23 13.98 8.95
C PRO A 18 -15.78 12.69 9.54
N ALA A 19 -16.70 12.06 8.82
CA ALA A 19 -17.17 10.73 9.17
C ALA A 19 -15.95 9.79 9.32
N PRO A 20 -15.97 8.89 10.32
CA PRO A 20 -14.89 7.92 10.47
C PRO A 20 -14.76 7.11 9.18
N VAL A 21 -13.52 6.87 8.75
CA VAL A 21 -13.26 6.03 7.58
C VAL A 21 -13.94 4.67 7.77
N PRO A 22 -14.69 4.17 6.77
CA PRO A 22 -15.49 2.95 6.92
C PRO A 22 -14.63 1.69 7.01
N TYR A 23 -13.33 1.80 6.76
CA TYR A 23 -12.36 0.72 6.79
C TYR A 23 -11.19 1.01 7.73
N SER A 24 -10.51 -0.05 8.16
CA SER A 24 -9.28 0.02 8.96
C SER A 24 -8.24 -0.96 8.43
N TYR A 25 -6.98 -0.56 8.47
CA TYR A 25 -5.84 -1.44 8.20
C TYR A 25 -5.40 -2.07 9.52
N GLN A 26 -5.37 -3.39 9.58
CA GLN A 26 -4.90 -4.14 10.73
C GLN A 26 -3.63 -4.90 10.36
N LEU A 27 -2.53 -4.65 11.07
CA LEU A 27 -1.32 -5.47 10.95
C LEU A 27 -1.64 -6.83 11.57
N VAL A 28 -1.76 -7.86 10.73
CA VAL A 28 -2.09 -9.21 11.18
C VAL A 28 -0.88 -10.08 11.31
N ASP A 29 0.17 -9.78 10.54
CA ASP A 29 1.41 -10.54 10.63
C ASP A 29 2.63 -9.72 10.20
N GLU A 30 3.78 -10.04 10.79
CA GLU A 30 5.06 -9.44 10.46
C GLU A 30 6.20 -10.47 10.63
N GLY A 31 7.19 -10.42 9.74
CA GLY A 31 8.34 -11.32 9.79
C GLY A 31 9.27 -11.19 8.60
N GLY A 32 10.28 -12.06 8.53
CA GLY A 32 11.10 -12.23 7.33
C GLY A 32 10.38 -13.03 6.24
N ILE A 33 11.01 -13.17 5.09
CA ILE A 33 10.45 -13.90 3.93
C ILE A 33 10.10 -15.35 4.24
N SER A 34 10.81 -16.01 5.16
CA SER A 34 10.53 -17.39 5.56
C SER A 34 9.12 -17.60 6.13
N LYS A 35 8.50 -16.55 6.68
CA LYS A 35 7.12 -16.58 7.18
C LYS A 35 6.07 -16.47 6.07
N PHE A 36 6.47 -15.97 4.90
CA PHE A 36 5.60 -15.73 3.75
C PHE A 36 6.10 -16.50 2.51
N PRO A 37 6.14 -17.85 2.55
CA PRO A 37 6.73 -18.67 1.49
C PRO A 37 6.00 -18.53 0.14
N ASN A 38 4.73 -18.13 0.17
CA ASN A 38 3.90 -17.93 -1.03
C ASN A 38 4.28 -16.66 -1.82
N LEU A 39 5.09 -15.75 -1.25
CA LEU A 39 5.58 -14.58 -1.96
C LEU A 39 6.87 -14.94 -2.72
N PRO A 40 7.02 -14.55 -4.00
CA PRO A 40 8.20 -14.87 -4.82
C PRO A 40 9.38 -13.93 -4.51
N LEU A 41 9.79 -13.87 -3.24
CA LEU A 41 10.79 -12.93 -2.72
C LEU A 41 12.05 -13.61 -2.16
N GLN A 42 12.26 -14.89 -2.45
CA GLN A 42 13.36 -15.70 -1.89
C GLN A 42 14.76 -15.14 -2.24
N ALA A 43 14.87 -14.36 -3.32
CA ALA A 43 16.11 -13.71 -3.72
C ALA A 43 16.55 -12.55 -2.79
N TRP A 44 15.69 -12.07 -1.88
CA TRP A 44 15.99 -10.93 -1.01
C TRP A 44 15.83 -11.23 0.48
N PRO A 45 16.56 -12.20 1.06
CA PRO A 45 16.34 -12.71 2.42
C PRO A 45 16.30 -11.65 3.53
N ASP A 46 16.90 -10.47 3.30
CA ASP A 46 16.96 -9.36 4.23
C ASP A 46 15.67 -8.52 4.31
N LEU A 47 14.64 -8.81 3.49
CA LEU A 47 13.38 -8.08 3.52
C LEU A 47 12.53 -8.47 4.73
N LYS A 48 12.07 -7.44 5.45
CA LYS A 48 11.01 -7.55 6.45
C LYS A 48 9.67 -7.33 5.76
N ILE A 49 8.76 -8.28 5.91
CA ILE A 49 7.42 -8.28 5.34
C ILE A 49 6.39 -8.02 6.43
N SER A 50 5.43 -7.15 6.13
CA SER A 50 4.27 -6.83 6.97
C SER A 50 3.00 -7.11 6.19
N LYS A 51 2.14 -7.97 6.73
CA LYS A 51 0.83 -8.32 6.17
C LYS A 51 -0.25 -7.51 6.86
N TYR A 52 -1.02 -6.78 6.06
CA TYR A 52 -2.17 -6.01 6.53
C TYR A 52 -3.46 -6.60 5.97
N GLU A 53 -4.49 -6.60 6.80
CA GLU A 53 -5.87 -6.84 6.37
C GLU A 53 -6.63 -5.52 6.37
N LEU A 54 -7.36 -5.28 5.29
CA LEU A 54 -8.33 -4.20 5.22
C LEU A 54 -9.69 -4.74 5.69
N ARG A 55 -10.21 -4.19 6.79
CA ARG A 55 -11.48 -4.62 7.38
C ARG A 55 -12.49 -3.49 7.44
N VAL A 56 -13.75 -3.84 7.20
CA VAL A 56 -14.92 -2.95 7.32
C VAL A 56 -15.79 -3.50 8.45
N GLN A 57 -16.31 -2.63 9.32
CA GLN A 57 -17.03 -3.08 10.53
C GLN A 57 -18.28 -3.93 10.22
N SER A 58 -18.92 -3.69 9.08
CA SER A 58 -20.13 -4.42 8.65
C SER A 58 -19.85 -5.77 7.99
N VAL A 59 -18.58 -6.15 7.80
CA VAL A 59 -18.18 -7.39 7.10
C VAL A 59 -17.23 -8.18 8.00
N GLU A 60 -17.56 -9.44 8.26
CA GLU A 60 -16.77 -10.30 9.14
C GLU A 60 -15.38 -10.62 8.56
N LYS A 61 -15.32 -10.86 7.25
CA LYS A 61 -14.10 -11.18 6.51
C LYS A 61 -13.38 -9.91 6.03
N PRO A 62 -12.05 -9.91 5.94
CA PRO A 62 -11.32 -8.81 5.32
C PRO A 62 -11.74 -8.62 3.86
N ILE A 63 -11.80 -7.37 3.43
CA ILE A 63 -12.15 -6.99 2.05
C ILE A 63 -10.93 -6.90 1.14
N ALA A 64 -9.72 -6.81 1.72
CA ALA A 64 -8.47 -6.87 0.98
C ALA A 64 -7.31 -7.29 1.89
N VAL A 65 -6.22 -7.76 1.27
CA VAL A 65 -4.95 -8.06 1.93
C VAL A 65 -3.85 -7.28 1.24
N ALA A 66 -2.95 -6.68 2.02
CA ALA A 66 -1.80 -5.94 1.52
C ALA A 66 -0.51 -6.51 2.09
N TYR A 67 0.48 -6.72 1.23
CA TYR A 67 1.83 -7.08 1.64
C TYR A 67 2.75 -5.90 1.43
N ARG A 68 3.41 -5.47 2.50
CA ARG A 68 4.42 -4.42 2.46
C ARG A 68 5.77 -5.02 2.77
N ALA A 69 6.81 -4.48 2.15
CA ALA A 69 8.19 -4.86 2.41
C ALA A 69 9.04 -3.66 2.75
N MET A 70 10.07 -3.91 3.56
CA MET A 70 11.07 -2.94 3.96
C MET A 70 12.42 -3.64 4.04
N LYS A 71 13.47 -2.96 3.56
CA LYS A 71 14.86 -3.39 3.75
C LYS A 71 15.52 -2.52 4.83
N GLY A 72 16.06 -3.15 5.88
CA GLY A 72 16.64 -2.43 7.02
C GLY A 72 15.67 -1.42 7.63
N ASN A 73 16.11 -0.17 7.82
CA ASN A 73 15.29 0.96 8.29
C ASN A 73 14.77 1.84 7.14
N GLY A 74 14.66 1.27 5.93
CA GLY A 74 14.23 2.00 4.73
C GLY A 74 12.74 2.32 4.70
N SER A 75 12.29 2.88 3.57
CA SER A 75 10.86 3.14 3.36
C SER A 75 10.09 1.83 3.18
N SER A 76 8.92 1.73 3.81
CA SER A 76 8.03 0.59 3.60
C SER A 76 7.24 0.75 2.29
N VAL A 77 7.39 -0.23 1.39
CA VAL A 77 6.84 -0.25 0.03
C VAL A 77 5.70 -1.27 -0.05
N LEU A 78 4.59 -0.92 -0.71
CA LEU A 78 3.52 -1.87 -1.02
C LEU A 78 3.99 -2.78 -2.16
N LEU A 79 4.05 -4.08 -1.92
CA LEU A 79 4.47 -5.08 -2.92
C LEU A 79 3.28 -5.72 -3.63
N ASN A 80 2.22 -6.03 -2.87
CA ASN A 80 1.05 -6.70 -3.41
C ASN A 80 -0.21 -6.22 -2.71
N TRP A 81 -1.29 -6.13 -3.47
CA TRP A 81 -2.63 -5.77 -3.04
C TRP A 81 -3.63 -6.75 -3.63
N GLU A 82 -4.29 -7.50 -2.77
CA GLU A 82 -5.26 -8.51 -3.16
C GLU A 82 -6.65 -8.08 -2.68
N GLY A 83 -7.54 -7.75 -3.62
CA GLY A 83 -8.95 -7.52 -3.33
C GLY A 83 -9.65 -8.86 -3.08
N LEU A 84 -10.36 -8.97 -1.96
CA LEU A 84 -11.16 -10.15 -1.59
C LEU A 84 -12.66 -9.97 -1.85
N VAL A 85 -13.03 -8.87 -2.53
CA VAL A 85 -14.41 -8.56 -2.89
C VAL A 85 -14.73 -9.18 -4.24
N SER A 86 -15.95 -9.69 -4.39
CA SER A 86 -16.41 -10.40 -5.59
C SER A 86 -16.57 -9.53 -6.83
N GLU A 87 -16.70 -8.21 -6.64
CA GLU A 87 -16.76 -7.25 -7.73
C GLU A 87 -15.34 -6.89 -8.18
N PRO A 88 -15.04 -6.93 -9.49
CA PRO A 88 -13.77 -6.47 -10.01
C PRO A 88 -13.69 -4.94 -9.87
N ILE A 89 -13.29 -4.48 -8.69
CA ILE A 89 -12.83 -3.11 -8.51
C ILE A 89 -11.56 -3.02 -9.36
N GLY A 90 -11.55 -2.13 -10.35
CA GLY A 90 -10.50 -2.02 -11.35
C GLY A 90 -9.13 -1.79 -10.72
N PHE A 91 -8.41 -2.87 -10.44
CA PHE A 91 -7.03 -2.87 -10.01
C PHE A 91 -6.25 -3.72 -11.00
N MET A 92 -5.22 -3.13 -11.61
CA MET A 92 -4.18 -3.90 -12.26
C MET A 92 -3.22 -4.32 -11.15
N SER A 93 -3.48 -5.46 -10.51
CA SER A 93 -2.44 -6.08 -9.68
C SER A 93 -1.31 -6.49 -10.61
N GLY A 94 -0.17 -5.80 -10.55
CA GLY A 94 1.06 -6.34 -11.13
C GLY A 94 1.35 -7.65 -10.40
N GLU A 95 1.53 -8.74 -11.15
CA GLU A 95 1.87 -10.02 -10.54
C GLU A 95 3.23 -9.87 -9.86
N LEU A 96 3.29 -9.96 -8.53
CA LEU A 96 4.54 -9.76 -7.77
C LEU A 96 5.67 -10.67 -8.27
N ALA A 97 5.34 -11.83 -8.85
CA ALA A 97 6.29 -12.74 -9.49
C ALA A 97 7.00 -12.13 -10.70
N GLU A 98 6.28 -11.36 -11.54
CA GLU A 98 6.87 -10.66 -12.68
C GLU A 98 7.80 -9.55 -12.19
N LEU A 99 7.37 -8.77 -11.20
CA LEU A 99 8.21 -7.72 -10.61
C LEU A 99 9.46 -8.27 -9.94
N ALA A 100 9.37 -9.43 -9.29
CA ALA A 100 10.53 -10.13 -8.75
C ALA A 100 11.49 -10.57 -9.87
N THR A 101 10.97 -11.10 -10.97
CA THR A 101 11.78 -11.46 -12.15
C THR A 101 12.52 -10.23 -12.69
N ILE A 102 11.78 -9.13 -12.93
CA ILE A 102 12.36 -7.88 -13.43
C ILE A 102 13.39 -7.32 -12.45
N GLY A 103 13.10 -7.27 -11.14
CA GLY A 103 14.05 -6.79 -10.14
C GLY A 103 15.35 -7.59 -10.10
N THR A 104 15.25 -8.90 -10.28
CA THR A 104 16.40 -9.81 -10.38
C THR A 104 17.23 -9.51 -11.63
N ASP A 105 16.58 -9.32 -12.78
CA ASP A 105 17.27 -9.07 -14.05
C ASP A 105 17.90 -7.66 -14.08
N LEU A 106 17.24 -6.65 -13.52
CA LEU A 106 17.82 -5.32 -13.33
C LEU A 106 19.08 -5.39 -12.46
N SER A 107 19.06 -6.20 -11.40
CA SER A 107 20.24 -6.40 -10.52
C SER A 107 21.43 -7.01 -11.26
N LYS A 108 21.19 -7.83 -12.29
CA LYS A 108 22.22 -8.51 -13.08
C LYS A 108 22.73 -7.66 -14.25
N HIS A 109 21.83 -6.95 -14.92
CA HIS A 109 22.11 -6.37 -16.24
C HIS A 109 22.22 -4.84 -16.25
N VAL A 110 21.64 -4.16 -15.26
CA VAL A 110 21.74 -2.70 -15.16
C VAL A 110 22.92 -2.32 -14.26
N PRO A 111 23.82 -1.42 -14.69
CA PRO A 111 24.87 -0.87 -13.84
C PRO A 111 24.32 -0.27 -12.55
N LYS A 112 25.15 -0.19 -11.48
CA LYS A 112 24.69 0.30 -10.17
C LYS A 112 24.22 1.76 -10.21
N ASP A 113 24.80 2.56 -11.09
CA ASP A 113 24.48 3.96 -11.37
C ASP A 113 23.40 4.14 -12.46
N GLY A 114 22.88 3.03 -13.00
CA GLY A 114 21.82 3.04 -14.00
C GLY A 114 20.48 3.51 -13.41
N LEU A 115 19.83 4.42 -14.12
CA LEU A 115 18.50 4.94 -13.76
C LEU A 115 17.41 4.08 -14.42
N VAL A 116 16.53 3.51 -13.62
CA VAL A 116 15.33 2.80 -14.08
C VAL A 116 14.12 3.74 -14.03
N LEU A 117 13.44 3.88 -15.17
CA LEU A 117 12.24 4.69 -15.30
C LEU A 117 11.01 3.81 -15.30
N ALA A 118 10.11 4.05 -14.34
CA ALA A 118 8.80 3.43 -14.24
C ALA A 118 7.83 4.43 -13.61
N TRP A 119 6.55 4.07 -13.49
CA TRP A 119 5.61 4.87 -12.72
C TRP A 119 5.97 4.89 -11.22
N TRP A 120 5.39 5.80 -10.44
CA TRP A 120 5.86 6.08 -9.07
C TRP A 120 5.71 4.89 -8.11
N ASP A 121 4.71 4.04 -8.31
CA ASP A 121 4.44 2.84 -7.53
C ASP A 121 5.45 1.75 -7.85
N ILE A 122 5.60 1.42 -9.13
CA ILE A 122 6.54 0.41 -9.64
C ILE A 122 7.98 0.83 -9.39
N SER A 123 8.33 2.11 -9.53
CA SER A 123 9.67 2.64 -9.28
C SER A 123 10.16 2.31 -7.87
N ARG A 124 9.28 2.40 -6.87
CA ARG A 124 9.63 2.09 -5.48
C ARG A 124 9.80 0.60 -5.25
N GLN A 125 8.98 -0.23 -5.91
CA GLN A 125 9.11 -1.69 -5.86
C GLN A 125 10.41 -2.14 -6.53
N LEU A 126 10.71 -1.65 -7.74
CA LEU A 126 11.94 -1.97 -8.46
C LEU A 126 13.18 -1.47 -7.73
N HIS A 127 13.15 -0.28 -7.11
CA HIS A 127 14.24 0.18 -6.26
C HIS A 127 14.50 -0.79 -5.09
N LEU A 128 13.44 -1.23 -4.41
CA LEU A 128 13.55 -2.19 -3.31
C LEU A 128 14.11 -3.56 -3.77
N LEU A 129 13.69 -4.03 -4.95
CA LEU A 129 14.02 -5.36 -5.48
C LEU A 129 15.32 -5.39 -6.31
N SER A 130 15.84 -4.24 -6.76
CA SER A 130 17.05 -4.22 -7.60
C SER A 130 18.19 -3.37 -7.05
N GLU A 131 17.91 -2.56 -6.02
CA GLU A 131 18.82 -1.54 -5.48
C GLU A 131 19.32 -0.57 -6.55
N ARG A 132 18.63 -0.48 -7.70
CA ARG A 132 18.94 0.49 -8.76
C ARG A 132 18.26 1.80 -8.50
N GLU A 133 18.88 2.86 -9.00
CA GLU A 133 18.33 4.21 -8.89
C GLU A 133 17.04 4.31 -9.69
N THR A 134 16.03 4.98 -9.12
CA THR A 134 14.75 5.26 -9.78
C THR A 134 14.40 6.73 -9.62
N LEU A 135 13.67 7.27 -10.61
CA LEU A 135 13.30 8.68 -10.62
C LEU A 135 12.33 9.02 -9.48
N PHE A 136 11.35 8.15 -9.23
CA PHE A 136 10.35 8.34 -8.20
C PHE A 136 10.69 7.54 -6.94
N LYS A 137 11.15 8.25 -5.90
CA LYS A 137 11.55 7.67 -4.61
C LYS A 137 10.45 7.80 -3.55
N SER A 138 9.54 8.74 -3.72
CA SER A 138 8.43 9.02 -2.80
C SER A 138 7.10 8.48 -3.32
N HIS A 139 6.15 8.28 -2.41
CA HIS A 139 4.78 7.98 -2.78
C HIS A 139 4.12 9.24 -3.35
N LEU A 140 3.73 9.18 -4.63
CA LEU A 140 3.09 10.29 -5.34
C LEU A 140 1.62 10.01 -5.66
N GLY A 141 0.95 9.18 -4.86
CA GLY A 141 -0.47 8.80 -5.03
C GLY A 141 -1.47 9.92 -4.76
N GLN A 142 -1.04 11.19 -4.87
CA GLN A 142 -1.88 12.37 -4.71
C GLN A 142 -1.76 13.26 -5.95
N PRO A 143 -2.88 13.82 -6.45
CA PRO A 143 -4.23 13.68 -5.92
C PRO A 143 -4.85 12.31 -6.23
N LEU A 144 -5.69 11.82 -5.33
CA LEU A 144 -6.54 10.66 -5.58
C LEU A 144 -7.49 11.01 -6.73
N ILE A 145 -7.26 10.45 -7.91
CA ILE A 145 -8.15 10.60 -9.06
C ILE A 145 -9.32 9.63 -8.87
N THR A 146 -10.34 10.07 -8.12
CA THR A 146 -11.61 9.33 -8.02
C THR A 146 -12.59 9.80 -9.09
N PRO A 147 -13.38 8.88 -9.67
CA PRO A 147 -14.51 9.27 -10.50
C PRO A 147 -15.44 10.22 -9.73
N SER A 148 -15.96 11.23 -10.41
CA SER A 148 -16.81 12.26 -9.79
C SER A 148 -18.03 11.67 -9.07
N TYR A 149 -18.61 10.60 -9.59
CA TYR A 149 -19.76 9.91 -8.99
C TYR A 149 -19.45 9.10 -7.72
N TRP A 150 -18.17 9.00 -7.32
CA TRP A 150 -17.75 8.43 -6.03
C TRP A 150 -17.51 9.49 -4.95
N LYS A 151 -17.60 10.79 -5.27
CA LYS A 151 -17.35 11.86 -4.30
C LYS A 151 -18.48 12.08 -3.29
N ASP A 152 -19.70 11.66 -3.65
CA ASP A 152 -20.93 11.90 -2.87
C ASP A 152 -21.47 10.61 -2.18
N ARG A 153 -20.67 9.54 -2.13
CA ARG A 153 -21.01 8.27 -1.45
C ARG A 153 -20.11 8.04 -0.25
#